data_AF-A0AAP8QGU4-F1
#
_entry.id   AF-A0AAP8QGU4-F1
#
_cell.length_a   1.000
_cell.length_b   1.000
_cell.length_c   1.000
_cell.angle_alpha   90.00
_cell.angle_beta   90.00
_cell.angle_gamma   90.00
#
_symmetry.space_group_name_H-M   'P 1'
#
loop_
_entity.id
_entity.type
_entity.pdbx_description
1 polymer ?
#
loop_
_entity_poly.entity_id
_entity_poly.type
_entity_poly.pdbx_seq_one_letter_code
_entity_poly.pdbx_strand_id
1 'polypeptide(L)' 'MKKACAFKTIQNIYWDNWGRYVVAFPNGGVYIGTVHYNDSGEIQAITARSPIYDVKDDVDMECIEILEIKEEL' A
#
# COMPACT_ATOMS: atom_id res chain seq x y z
N MET A 1 -2.04 1.65 -16.17
CA MET A 1 -1.73 0.21 -16.02
C MET A 1 -1.82 -0.15 -14.54
N LYS A 2 -2.24 -1.37 -14.19
CA LYS A 2 -2.22 -1.85 -12.78
C LYS A 2 -1.27 -3.03 -12.71
N LYS A 3 -0.40 -3.04 -11.69
CA LYS A 3 0.50 -4.16 -11.42
C LYS A 3 0.40 -4.53 -9.95
N ALA A 4 0.55 -5.81 -9.63
CA ALA A 4 0.66 -6.24 -8.24
C ALA A 4 2.06 -5.89 -7.71
N CYS A 5 2.17 -5.52 -6.44
CA CYS A 5 3.45 -5.36 -5.78
C CYS A 5 3.47 -6.03 -4.41
N ALA A 6 4.66 -6.44 -3.97
CA ALA A 6 4.94 -6.73 -2.58
C ALA A 6 5.66 -5.52 -1.97
N PHE A 7 5.24 -5.11 -0.76
CA PHE A 7 5.91 -4.04 -0.02
C PHE A 7 6.05 -4.41 1.44
N LYS A 8 7.10 -3.88 2.08
CA LYS A 8 7.34 -3.96 3.51
C LYS A 8 7.01 -2.63 4.16
N THR A 9 6.29 -2.63 5.28
CA THR A 9 6.13 -1.43 6.09
C THR A 9 7.40 -1.16 6.89
N ILE A 10 7.93 0.07 6.78
CA ILE A 10 9.05 0.57 7.59
C ILE A 10 8.58 1.41 8.78
N GLN A 11 7.30 1.82 8.76
CA GLN A 11 6.58 2.46 9.84
C GLN A 11 5.13 1.94 9.86
N ASN A 12 4.38 2.18 10.94
CA ASN A 12 2.94 1.89 10.94
C ASN A 12 2.24 2.80 9.92
N ILE A 13 1.33 2.24 9.13
CA ILE A 13 0.42 3.02 8.29
C ILE A 13 -0.87 3.22 9.05
N TYR A 14 -1.36 4.46 9.09
CA TYR A 14 -2.60 4.81 9.77
C TYR A 14 -3.65 5.23 8.75
N TRP A 15 -4.91 4.84 9.00
CA TRP A 15 -6.06 5.33 8.24
C TRP A 15 -7.01 6.10 9.15
N ASP A 16 -7.68 7.11 8.61
CA ASP A 16 -8.78 7.77 9.30
C ASP A 16 -9.98 6.82 9.37
N ASN A 17 -10.46 6.60 10.58
CA ASN A 17 -11.69 5.89 10.85
C ASN A 17 -12.62 6.81 11.64
N TRP A 18 -13.34 7.66 10.91
CA TRP A 18 -14.27 8.66 11.44
C TRP A 18 -13.62 9.57 12.51
N GLY A 19 -12.47 10.16 12.16
CA GLY A 19 -11.72 11.08 13.02
C GLY A 19 -10.81 10.41 14.04
N ARG A 20 -10.67 9.08 13.99
CA ARG A 20 -9.67 8.33 14.76
C ARG A 20 -8.67 7.66 13.84
N TYR A 21 -7.40 7.98 13.99
CA TYR A 21 -6.33 7.29 13.27
C TYR A 21 -6.10 5.90 13.86
N VAL A 22 -6.35 4.88 13.06
CA VAL A 22 -6.16 3.47 13.42
C VAL A 22 -5.02 2.87 12.60
N VAL A 23 -4.26 1.95 13.20
CA VAL A 23 -3.20 1.24 12.46
C VAL A 23 -3.85 0.35 11.42
N ALA A 24 -3.69 0.71 10.14
CA ALA A 24 -4.14 -0.09 9.01
C ALA A 24 -3.12 -1.18 8.66
N PHE A 25 -1.82 -0.86 8.75
CA PHE A 25 -0.73 -1.81 8.53
C PHE A 25 0.32 -1.66 9.63
N PRO A 26 0.55 -2.70 10.45
CA PRO A 26 1.64 -2.71 11.42
C PRO A 26 3.01 -2.62 10.75
N ASN A 27 3.93 -1.92 11.39
CA ASN A 27 5.35 -1.82 11.02
C ASN A 27 6.00 -3.21 10.93
N GLY A 28 6.88 -3.39 9.95
CA GLY A 28 7.66 -4.61 9.73
C GLY A 28 6.94 -5.72 8.97
N GLY A 29 5.65 -5.55 8.68
CA GLY A 29 4.87 -6.52 7.91
C GLY A 29 5.13 -6.43 6.41
N VAL A 30 4.90 -7.53 5.71
CA VAL A 30 5.00 -7.62 4.25
C VAL A 30 3.61 -7.89 3.68
N TYR A 31 3.19 -7.07 2.73
CA TYR A 31 1.83 -7.09 2.20
C TYR A 31 1.81 -6.99 0.68
N ILE A 32 0.67 -7.36 0.10
CA ILE A 32 0.42 -7.26 -1.33
C ILE A 32 -0.45 -6.05 -1.62
N GLY A 33 0.02 -5.21 -2.55
CA GLY A 33 -0.66 -4.02 -3.03
C GLY A 33 -0.92 -4.06 -4.53
N THR A 34 -1.61 -3.04 -5.01
CA THR A 34 -1.81 -2.72 -6.42
C THR A 34 -1.17 -1.37 -6.69
N VAL A 35 -0.20 -1.33 -7.60
CA VAL A 35 0.44 -0.11 -8.08
C VAL A 35 -0.45 0.55 -9.14
N HIS A 36 -0.67 1.85 -9.00
CA HIS A 36 -1.34 2.71 -9.97
C HIS A 36 -0.33 3.69 -10.53
N TYR A 37 -0.17 3.70 -11.85
CA TYR A 37 0.76 4.58 -12.55
C TYR A 37 0.04 5.79 -13.11
N ASN A 38 0.71 6.95 -13.11
CA ASN A 38 0.27 8.15 -13.82
C ASN A 38 0.48 8.00 -15.35
N ASP A 39 0.07 9.01 -16.11
CA ASP A 39 0.20 9.02 -17.58
C ASP A 39 1.65 9.03 -18.08
N SER A 40 2.61 9.44 -17.23
CA SER A 40 4.05 9.40 -17.51
C SER A 40 4.70 8.05 -17.18
N GLY A 41 3.95 7.10 -16.64
CA GLY A 41 4.44 5.77 -16.25
C GLY A 41 5.12 5.71 -14.89
N GLU A 42 5.00 6.75 -14.07
CA GLU A 42 5.53 6.80 -12.70
C GLU A 42 4.49 6.30 -11.70
N ILE A 43 4.93 5.79 -10.54
CA ILE A 43 4.01 5.33 -9.49
C ILE A 43 3.31 6.55 -8.88
N GLN A 44 1.99 6.61 -9.01
CA GLN A 44 1.15 7.65 -8.43
C GLN A 44 0.65 7.24 -7.04
N ALA A 45 0.22 5.98 -6.90
CA ALA A 45 -0.35 5.46 -5.68
C ALA A 45 -0.15 3.94 -5.60
N ILE A 46 -0.25 3.43 -4.38
CA ILE A 46 -0.39 2.00 -4.12
C ILE A 46 -1.63 1.83 -3.25
N THR A 47 -2.51 0.89 -3.60
CA THR A 47 -3.62 0.49 -2.73
C THR A 47 -3.43 -0.92 -2.21
N ALA A 48 -3.77 -1.16 -0.96
CA ALA A 48 -3.69 -2.49 -0.36
C ALA A 48 -4.88 -2.76 0.56
N ARG A 49 -5.27 -4.02 0.69
CA ARG A 49 -6.28 -4.43 1.68
C ARG A 49 -5.59 -4.52 3.04
N SER A 50 -6.14 -3.87 4.06
CA SER A 50 -5.59 -3.95 5.41
C SER A 50 -5.63 -5.40 5.92
N PRO A 51 -4.59 -5.87 6.64
CA PRO A 51 -4.63 -7.15 7.34
C PRO A 51 -5.55 -7.15 8.58
N ILE A 52 -5.96 -5.98 9.06
CA ILE A 52 -6.73 -5.80 10.29
C ILE A 52 -8.20 -5.50 9.98
N TYR A 53 -8.44 -4.73 8.91
CA TYR A 53 -9.75 -4.29 8.50
C TYR A 53 -10.07 -4.83 7.11
N ASP A 54 -11.31 -5.24 6.85
CA ASP A 54 -11.74 -5.73 5.53
C ASP A 54 -11.98 -4.58 4.51
N VAL A 55 -11.04 -3.63 4.49
CA VAL A 55 -11.07 -2.39 3.70
C VAL A 55 -9.79 -2.32 2.87
N LYS A 56 -9.94 -1.84 1.63
CA LYS A 56 -8.83 -1.54 0.72
C LYS A 56 -8.79 -0.03 0.48
N ASP A 57 -7.63 0.56 0.68
CA ASP A 57 -7.39 2.00 0.48
C ASP A 57 -5.93 2.26 0.12
N ASP A 58 -5.59 3.53 -0.09
CA ASP A 58 -4.23 4.00 -0.37
C ASP A 58 -3.30 3.73 0.82
N VAL A 59 -2.08 3.30 0.50
CA VAL A 59 -0.99 3.20 1.47
C VAL A 59 -0.10 4.43 1.39
N ASP A 60 0.31 4.93 2.55
CA ASP A 60 1.31 5.99 2.61
C ASP A 60 2.65 5.46 2.10
N MET A 61 3.08 5.98 0.94
CA MET A 61 4.29 5.52 0.25
C MET A 61 5.58 5.89 0.99
N GLU A 62 5.55 6.87 1.90
CA GLU A 62 6.70 7.22 2.75
C GLU A 62 6.89 6.19 3.88
N CYS A 63 5.87 5.39 4.18
CA CYS A 63 5.88 4.38 5.24
C CYS A 63 6.28 2.98 4.75
N ILE A 64 6.63 2.81 3.48
CA ILE A 64 6.89 1.50 2.87
C ILE A 64 8.18 1.44 2.05
N GLU A 65 8.66 0.23 1.89
CA GLU A 65 9.69 -0.14 0.91
C GLU A 65 9.07 -1.13 -0.08
N ILE A 66 9.07 -0.80 -1.38
CA ILE A 66 8.59 -1.72 -2.43
C ILE A 66 9.65 -2.80 -2.65
N LEU A 67 9.27 -4.06 -2.49
CA LEU A 67 10.18 -5.21 -2.63
C LEU A 67 10.19 -5.76 -4.05
N GLU A 68 9.01 -5.87 -4.65
CA GLU A 68 8.83 -6.45 -5.99
C GLU A 68 7.59 -5.83 -6.64
N ILE A 69 7.67 -5.54 -7.94
CA ILE A 69 6.51 -5.25 -8.78
C ILE A 69 6.41 -6.37 -9.81
N LYS A 70 5.29 -7.09 -9.82
CA LYS A 70 5.05 -8.16 -10.78
C LYS A 70 4.51 -7.56 -12.07
N GLU A 71 5.21 -7.79 -13.17
CA GLU A 71 4.65 -7.55 -14.49
C GLU A 71 3.62 -8.64 -14.79
N GLU A 72 2.40 -8.25 -15.16
CA GLU A 72 1.48 -9.21 -15.77
C GLU A 72 2.11 -9.64 -17.11
N LEU A 73 2.33 -10.95 -17.27
CA LEU A 73 2.82 -11.60 -18.48
C LEU A 73 1.81 -11.47 -19.63
#